data_AF-A0A0G1J2V4-F1
#
_entry.id   AF-A0A0G1J2V4-F1
#
_cell.length_a   1.000
_cell.length_b   1.000
_cell.length_c   1.000
_cell.angle_alpha   90.00
_cell.angle_beta   90.00
_cell.angle_gamma   90.00
#
_symmetry.space_group_name_H-M   'P 1'
#
loop_
_entity.id
_entity.type
_entity.pdbx_description
1 polymer ?
#
loop_
_entity_poly.entity_id
_entity_poly.type
_entity_poly.pdbx_seq_one_letter_code
_entity_poly.pdbx_strand_id
1 'polypeptide(L)'
;MKAFKNTLQKGTVRYVVFKEKGTFFAVALEFNIVVEGASQIEAIVLLNEAIAGYLGSARKFKLRPHVLNQTVDAEYEKMWQESNKVYGQAANQLVRKRVARSTKSPYVLSSGQFNLAFA
;
A
#
# COMPACT_ATOMS: atom_id res chain seq x y z
N MET A 1 23.69 6.08 -13.65
CA MET A 1 23.09 6.08 -12.28
C MET A 1 21.64 5.63 -12.40
N LYS A 2 21.18 4.72 -11.53
CA LYS A 2 19.80 4.20 -11.58
C LYS A 2 18.84 5.34 -11.18
N ALA A 3 17.86 5.66 -12.00
CA ALA A 3 16.86 6.67 -11.68
C ALA A 3 16.01 6.19 -10.49
N PHE A 4 15.84 7.02 -9.46
CA PHE A 4 14.97 6.71 -8.33
C PHE A 4 13.51 6.89 -8.72
N LYS A 5 12.66 5.92 -8.39
CA LYS A 5 11.21 5.95 -8.65
C LYS A 5 10.54 7.06 -7.84
N ASN A 6 10.87 7.14 -6.55
CA ASN A 6 10.40 8.18 -5.64
C ASN A 6 11.53 9.16 -5.31
N THR A 7 11.20 10.43 -5.30
CA THR A 7 12.10 11.54 -4.97
C THR A 7 11.37 12.51 -4.04
N LEU A 8 12.10 13.50 -3.51
CA LEU A 8 11.50 14.55 -2.67
C LEU A 8 10.54 15.48 -3.45
N GLN A 9 10.45 15.35 -4.78
CA GLN A 9 9.67 16.23 -5.66
C GLN A 9 8.62 15.50 -6.52
N LYS A 10 8.78 14.19 -6.72
CA LYS A 10 7.84 13.34 -7.47
C LYS A 10 7.93 11.89 -7.02
N GLY A 11 6.83 11.17 -7.02
CA GLY A 11 6.80 9.76 -6.70
C GLY A 11 5.39 9.19 -6.55
N THR A 12 5.32 7.87 -6.55
CA THR A 12 4.10 7.09 -6.35
C THR A 12 4.39 5.96 -5.38
N VAL A 13 3.48 5.78 -4.43
CA VAL A 13 3.60 4.74 -3.40
C VAL A 13 2.44 3.78 -3.55
N ARG A 14 2.77 2.50 -3.67
CA ARG A 14 1.80 1.42 -3.68
C ARG A 14 1.31 1.18 -2.27
N TYR A 15 0.02 0.89 -2.17
CA TYR A 15 -0.58 0.52 -0.90
C TYR A 15 -1.41 -0.75 -1.00
N VAL A 16 -1.50 -1.45 0.12
CA VAL A 16 -2.40 -2.58 0.35
C VAL A 16 -3.15 -2.33 1.65
N VAL A 17 -4.45 -2.59 1.65
CA VAL A 17 -5.28 -2.62 2.85
C VAL A 17 -5.82 -4.02 3.01
N PHE A 18 -5.60 -4.63 4.16
CA PHE A 18 -6.06 -5.98 4.45
C PHE A 18 -6.64 -6.07 5.85
N LYS A 19 -7.40 -7.13 6.10
CA LYS A 19 -7.95 -7.43 7.42
C LYS A 19 -7.35 -8.73 7.95
N GLU A 20 -6.85 -8.68 9.18
CA GLU A 20 -6.36 -9.85 9.91
C GLU A 20 -6.94 -9.84 11.33
N LYS A 21 -7.48 -10.98 11.78
CA LYS A 21 -7.97 -11.21 13.17
C LYS A 21 -8.95 -10.15 13.71
N GLY A 22 -9.63 -9.41 12.84
CA GLY A 22 -10.59 -8.37 13.23
C GLY A 22 -10.06 -6.95 13.07
N THR A 23 -8.75 -6.77 12.94
CA THR A 23 -8.08 -5.47 12.77
C THR A 23 -7.84 -5.16 11.29
N PHE A 24 -7.96 -3.90 10.92
CA PHE A 24 -7.64 -3.43 9.57
C PHE A 24 -6.22 -2.89 9.55
N PHE A 25 -5.44 -3.31 8.57
CA PHE A 25 -4.08 -2.85 8.34
C PHE A 25 -4.00 -2.17 6.98
N ALA A 26 -3.27 -1.07 6.92
CA ALA A 26 -2.91 -0.42 5.67
C ALA A 26 -1.39 -0.26 5.60
N VAL A 27 -0.82 -0.60 4.45
CA VAL A 27 0.62 -0.65 4.26
C VAL A 27 1.03 0.17 3.06
N ALA A 28 2.03 1.02 3.23
CA ALA A 28 2.73 1.71 2.15
C ALA A 28 4.02 0.95 1.83
N LEU A 29 4.06 0.30 0.66
CA LEU A 29 5.09 -0.68 0.31
C LEU A 29 6.48 -0.04 0.22
N GLU A 30 6.64 1.02 -0.58
CA GLU A 30 7.95 1.64 -0.82
C GLU A 30 8.55 2.36 0.41
N PHE A 31 7.73 2.62 1.44
CA PHE A 31 8.15 3.28 2.68
C PHE A 31 8.21 2.32 3.87
N ASN A 32 7.78 1.06 3.70
CA ASN A 32 7.60 0.08 4.77
C ASN A 32 6.85 0.63 6.00
N ILE A 33 5.80 1.43 5.74
CA ILE A 33 4.93 1.96 6.78
C ILE A 33 3.72 1.05 6.89
N VAL A 34 3.44 0.57 8.11
CA VAL A 34 2.25 -0.19 8.45
C VAL A 34 1.46 0.61 9.46
N VAL A 35 0.16 0.76 9.24
CA VAL A 35 -0.76 1.36 10.20
C VAL A 35 -1.92 0.42 10.46
N GLU A 36 -2.46 0.50 11.67
CA GLU A 36 -3.69 -0.19 12.08
C GLU A 36 -4.85 0.81 12.17
N GLY A 37 -6.08 0.33 11.96
CA GLY A 37 -7.30 1.09 12.15
C GLY A 37 -8.47 0.20 12.57
N ALA A 38 -9.47 0.80 13.21
CA ALA A 38 -10.70 0.08 13.59
C ALA A 38 -11.61 -0.19 12.38
N SER A 39 -11.43 0.55 11.29
CA SER A 39 -12.11 0.33 10.01
C SER A 39 -11.17 0.43 8.81
N GLN A 40 -11.60 -0.10 7.65
CA GLN A 40 -10.86 0.03 6.40
C GLN A 40 -10.60 1.49 6.02
N ILE A 41 -11.60 2.36 6.20
CA ILE A 41 -11.50 3.78 5.86
C ILE A 41 -10.50 4.46 6.79
N GLU A 42 -10.60 4.20 8.09
CA GLU A 42 -9.68 4.76 9.09
C GLU A 42 -8.23 4.35 8.80
N ALA A 43 -7.97 3.06 8.52
CA ALA A 43 -6.63 2.60 8.18
C ALA A 43 -6.07 3.32 6.93
N ILE A 44 -6.91 3.60 5.92
CA ILE A 44 -6.50 4.38 4.73
C ILE A 44 -6.16 5.82 5.09
N VAL A 45 -6.99 6.47 5.90
CA VAL A 45 -6.79 7.87 6.34
C VAL A 45 -5.48 7.97 7.14
N LEU A 46 -5.30 7.11 8.13
CA LEU A 46 -4.09 7.04 8.94
C LEU A 46 -2.85 6.76 8.09
N LEU A 47 -2.96 5.89 7.08
CA LEU A 47 -1.85 5.62 6.17
C LEU A 47 -1.48 6.86 5.37
N ASN A 48 -2.46 7.61 4.88
CA ASN A 48 -2.22 8.84 4.14
C ASN A 48 -1.53 9.90 5.00
N GLU A 49 -1.96 10.06 6.27
CA GLU A 49 -1.30 10.94 7.24
C GLU A 49 0.14 10.50 7.54
N ALA A 50 0.36 9.20 7.72
CA ALA A 50 1.70 8.65 7.94
C ALA A 50 2.62 8.85 6.74
N ILE A 51 2.12 8.64 5.51
CA ILE A 51 2.84 8.93 4.25
C ILE A 51 3.21 10.41 4.17
N ALA A 52 2.27 11.31 4.47
CA ALA A 52 2.49 12.75 4.44
C ALA A 52 3.54 13.19 5.48
N GLY A 53 3.43 12.68 6.71
CA GLY A 53 4.40 12.95 7.78
C GLY A 53 5.79 12.40 7.47
N TYR A 54 5.87 11.21 6.89
CA TYR A 54 7.12 10.59 6.44
C TYR A 54 7.81 11.41 5.35
N LEU A 55 7.06 11.79 4.31
CA LEU A 55 7.56 12.62 3.21
C LEU A 55 7.96 14.01 3.71
N GLY A 56 7.16 14.63 4.57
CA GLY A 56 7.46 15.93 5.19
C GLY A 56 8.76 15.89 5.99
N SER A 57 8.96 14.83 6.77
CA SER A 57 10.21 14.60 7.52
C SER A 57 11.40 14.41 6.59
N ALA A 58 11.26 13.56 5.56
CA ALA A 58 12.31 13.33 4.57
C ALA A 58 12.72 14.63 3.83
N ARG A 59 11.75 15.49 3.51
CA ARG A 59 12.01 16.83 2.93
C ARG A 59 12.74 17.74 3.91
N LYS A 60 12.24 17.84 5.15
CA LYS A 60 12.81 18.71 6.19
C LYS A 60 14.29 18.40 6.44
N PHE A 61 14.64 17.12 6.52
CA PHE A 61 16.01 16.66 6.75
C PHE A 61 16.83 16.45 5.47
N LYS A 62 16.28 16.77 4.29
CA LYS A 62 16.91 16.58 2.97
C LYS A 62 17.49 15.17 2.82
N LEU A 63 16.73 14.17 3.26
CA LEU A 63 17.17 12.78 3.25
C LEU A 63 17.43 12.31 1.82
N ARG A 64 18.36 11.37 1.67
CA ARG A 64 18.67 10.78 0.38
C ARG A 64 17.45 10.03 -0.17
N PRO A 65 17.21 10.03 -1.50
CA PRO A 65 16.05 9.37 -2.11
C PRO A 65 15.89 7.88 -1.77
N HIS A 66 16.96 7.19 -1.37
CA HIS A 66 16.91 5.79 -0.96
C HIS A 66 15.88 5.53 0.14
N VAL A 67 15.68 6.48 1.06
CA VAL A 67 14.71 6.39 2.16
C VAL A 67 13.26 6.31 1.63
N LEU A 68 12.99 6.84 0.44
CA LEU A 68 11.68 6.80 -0.23
C LEU A 68 11.51 5.60 -1.18
N ASN A 69 12.56 4.80 -1.35
CA ASN A 69 12.60 3.66 -2.25
C ASN A 69 13.16 2.45 -1.51
N GLN A 70 12.58 2.15 -0.35
CA GLN A 70 13.01 1.02 0.45
C GLN A 70 12.69 -0.29 -0.27
N THR A 71 13.43 -1.34 0.09
CA THR A 71 13.11 -2.70 -0.35
C THR A 71 11.77 -3.08 0.26
N VAL A 72 10.82 -3.40 -0.61
CA VAL A 72 9.47 -3.81 -0.21
C VAL A 72 9.53 -5.20 0.40
N ASP A 73 8.80 -5.40 1.50
CA ASP A 73 8.64 -6.74 2.08
C ASP A 73 7.94 -7.70 1.09
N ALA A 74 8.48 -8.91 0.96
CA ALA A 74 7.99 -9.92 0.05
C ALA A 74 6.53 -10.32 0.35
N GLU A 75 6.13 -10.28 1.62
CA GLU A 75 4.77 -10.58 2.03
C GLU A 75 3.76 -9.58 1.45
N TYR A 76 4.01 -8.28 1.64
CA TYR A 76 3.12 -7.22 1.13
C TYR A 76 3.18 -7.07 -0.38
N GLU A 77 4.35 -7.31 -0.99
CA GLU A 77 4.49 -7.35 -2.45
C GLU A 77 3.60 -8.46 -3.03
N LYS A 78 3.60 -9.65 -2.44
CA LYS A 78 2.74 -10.75 -2.86
C LYS A 78 1.26 -10.40 -2.73
N MET A 79 0.85 -9.80 -1.61
CA MET A 79 -0.53 -9.34 -1.41
C MET A 79 -0.96 -8.33 -2.47
N TRP A 80 -0.11 -7.35 -2.80
CA TRP A 80 -0.38 -6.35 -3.82
C TRP A 80 -0.47 -6.97 -5.23
N GLN A 81 0.34 -7.96 -5.53
CA GLN A 81 0.29 -8.66 -6.82
C GLN A 81 -0.96 -9.53 -6.95
N GLU A 82 -1.32 -10.25 -5.90
CA GLU A 82 -2.51 -11.10 -5.87
C GLU A 82 -3.79 -10.27 -6.05
N SER A 83 -3.90 -9.14 -5.35
CA SER A 83 -5.05 -8.24 -5.52
C SER A 83 -5.16 -7.71 -6.94
N ASN A 84 -4.06 -7.28 -7.56
CA ASN A 84 -4.07 -6.78 -8.94
C ASN A 84 -4.36 -7.87 -9.99
N LYS A 85 -3.94 -9.12 -9.74
CA LYS A 85 -4.31 -10.26 -10.59
C LYS A 85 -5.82 -10.52 -10.53
N VAL A 86 -6.42 -10.41 -9.34
CA VAL A 86 -7.87 -10.52 -9.15
C VAL A 86 -8.61 -9.41 -9.90
N TYR A 87 -8.15 -8.16 -9.86
CA TYR A 87 -8.77 -7.07 -10.63
C TYR A 87 -8.59 -7.20 -12.16
N GLY A 88 -7.43 -7.69 -12.62
CA GLY A 88 -7.20 -8.00 -14.04
C GLY A 88 -8.08 -9.14 -14.56
N GLN A 89 -8.48 -10.08 -13.69
CA GLN A 89 -9.43 -11.15 -14.01
C GLN A 89 -10.89 -10.77 -13.73
N ALA A 90 -11.18 -9.77 -12.88
CA ALA A 90 -12.52 -9.27 -12.62
C ALA A 90 -13.14 -8.59 -13.85
N ALA A 91 -12.32 -8.01 -14.74
CA ALA A 91 -12.76 -7.60 -16.07
C ALA A 91 -13.25 -8.78 -16.94
N ASN A 92 -12.89 -10.03 -16.60
CA ASN A 92 -13.28 -11.26 -17.27
C ASN A 92 -14.11 -12.23 -16.38
N GLN A 93 -14.46 -11.86 -15.14
CA GLN A 93 -15.08 -12.76 -14.14
C GLN A 93 -16.33 -12.19 -13.46
N LEU A 94 -17.11 -11.36 -14.15
CA LEU A 94 -18.55 -11.26 -13.86
C LEU A 94 -19.31 -12.61 -14.06
N VAL A 95 -18.60 -13.69 -14.43
CA VAL A 95 -19.19 -14.98 -14.80
C VAL A 95 -19.13 -16.05 -13.70
N ARG A 96 -18.28 -15.97 -12.67
CA ARG A 96 -18.09 -17.15 -11.79
C ARG A 96 -18.10 -16.86 -10.29
N LYS A 97 -19.33 -16.84 -9.79
CA LYS A 97 -19.80 -17.54 -8.57
C LYS A 97 -19.04 -17.26 -7.27
N ARG A 98 -19.83 -16.86 -6.26
CA ARG A 98 -19.80 -17.38 -4.88
C ARG A 98 -18.71 -18.45 -4.65
N VAL A 99 -17.56 -18.07 -4.11
CA VAL A 99 -16.66 -19.02 -3.45
C VAL A 99 -16.53 -18.62 -2.01
N ALA A 100 -17.18 -19.41 -1.18
CA ALA A 100 -17.04 -19.41 0.26
C ALA A 100 -15.60 -19.78 0.67
N ARG A 101 -15.16 -19.18 1.78
CA ARG A 101 -14.21 -19.71 2.78
C ARG A 101 -12.76 -19.96 2.35
N SER A 102 -11.85 -19.16 2.93
CA SER A 102 -10.58 -19.68 3.50
C SER A 102 -10.07 -18.75 4.62
N THR A 103 -10.39 -19.06 5.86
CA THR A 103 -10.16 -18.25 7.08
C THR A 103 -8.70 -18.27 7.59
N LYS A 104 -7.69 -18.28 6.72
CA LYS A 104 -6.27 -18.35 7.15
C LYS A 104 -5.31 -17.38 6.48
N SER A 105 -5.73 -16.59 5.51
CA SER A 105 -4.88 -15.57 4.88
C SER A 105 -5.51 -14.19 5.08
N PRO A 106 -4.72 -13.14 5.39
CA PRO A 106 -5.24 -11.78 5.45
C PRO A 106 -5.96 -11.45 4.14
N TYR A 107 -7.20 -10.99 4.27
CA TYR A 107 -8.04 -10.67 3.12
C TYR A 107 -7.69 -9.26 2.66
N VAL A 108 -7.13 -9.14 1.46
CA VAL A 108 -6.90 -7.82 0.84
C VAL A 108 -8.24 -7.21 0.46
N LEU A 109 -8.52 -6.05 1.02
CA LEU A 109 -9.76 -5.30 0.84
C LEU A 109 -9.63 -4.23 -0.24
N SER A 110 -8.45 -3.63 -0.34
CA SER A 110 -8.14 -2.61 -1.34
C SER A 110 -6.65 -2.59 -1.63
N SER A 111 -6.29 -2.26 -2.85
CA SER A 111 -4.92 -2.02 -3.25
C SER A 111 -4.89 -0.96 -4.33
N GLY A 112 -3.85 -0.12 -4.34
CA GLY A 112 -3.72 0.92 -5.34
C GLY A 112 -2.39 1.64 -5.27
N GLN A 113 -2.40 2.88 -5.77
CA GLN A 113 -1.26 3.78 -5.75
C GLN A 113 -1.70 5.15 -5.24
N PHE A 114 -0.95 5.70 -4.29
CA PHE A 114 -1.02 7.11 -3.94
C PHE A 114 -0.03 7.88 -4.80
N ASN A 115 -0.55 8.90 -5.48
CA ASN A 115 0.30 9.95 -6.02
C ASN A 115 0.76 10.81 -4.85
N LEU A 116 2.07 10.89 -4.64
CA LEU A 116 2.61 11.77 -3.62
C LEU A 116 2.34 13.21 -4.10
N ALA A 117 1.60 13.98 -3.32
CA ALA A 117 1.35 15.39 -3.61
C ALA A 117 2.56 16.21 -3.16
N PHE A 118 3.23 16.86 -4.11
CA PHE A 118 4.36 17.74 -3.84
C PHE A 118 3.86 19.18 -3.95
N ALA A 119 3.24 19.66 -2.86
CA ALA A 119 2.99 21.08 -2.66
C ALA A 119 4.27 21.79 -2.17
#